data_AF-A0A6I6GR61-F1
#
_entry.id   AF-A0A6I6GR61-F1
#
_cell.length_a   1.000
_cell.length_b   1.000
_cell.length_c   1.000
_cell.angle_alpha   90.00
_cell.angle_beta   90.00
_cell.angle_gamma   90.00
#
_symmetry.space_group_name_H-M   'P 1'
#
loop_
_entity.id
_entity.type
_entity.pdbx_description
1 polymer ?
#
loop_
_entity_poly.entity_id
_entity_poly.type
_entity_poly.pdbx_seq_one_letter_code
_entity_poly.pdbx_strand_id
1 'polypeptide(L)'
;MLAFSLLATACKKDGNPYNLPGVNPADYQGKIDGFNSSDEVYPENVIAYWSFDDTKNELKTNTAPGQTANDVFVTGGVRGKALSLAAGYLYYPTQFAKFKTDSLKNWSISVWVKILNNGSKRTMLFQLTRPGQFNGSINFALNTQSFPASNTSTLRIQPTFLTMTGGTQDNINNTLSPTIGADKWTHIVLTYEYLTGIFNIWADGLKIGGFPNRGTGNNSFKAYEPSEVIIGSNYNGIPGKSVSSDVSFAPMTGQVDELRVYNRLLPDAHIKALFNLGKANK
;
A
#
# COMPACT_ATOMS: atom_id res chain seq x y z
N MET A 1 -30.12 -75.04 8.11
CA MET A 1 -30.30 -73.60 8.38
C MET A 1 -28.89 -72.99 8.49
N LEU A 2 -28.36 -72.46 7.38
CA LEU A 2 -27.05 -71.80 7.35
C LEU A 2 -27.28 -70.30 7.56
N ALA A 3 -26.72 -69.74 8.63
CA ALA A 3 -26.71 -68.30 8.86
C ALA A 3 -25.46 -67.69 8.21
N PHE A 4 -25.65 -66.86 7.19
CA PHE A 4 -24.60 -66.04 6.59
C PHE A 4 -24.53 -64.71 7.35
N SER A 5 -23.43 -64.46 8.06
CA SER A 5 -23.13 -63.18 8.69
C SER A 5 -22.41 -62.27 7.69
N LEU A 6 -23.12 -61.28 7.14
CA LEU A 6 -22.50 -60.17 6.40
C LEU A 6 -21.86 -59.18 7.39
N LEU A 7 -20.54 -59.15 7.42
CA LEU A 7 -19.76 -58.08 8.04
C LEU A 7 -19.76 -56.87 7.10
N ALA A 8 -20.57 -55.86 7.40
CA ALA A 8 -20.50 -54.56 6.74
C ALA A 8 -19.34 -53.74 7.34
N THR A 9 -18.20 -53.68 6.66
CA THR A 9 -17.16 -52.70 6.95
C THR A 9 -17.63 -51.32 6.50
N ALA A 10 -18.08 -50.50 7.44
CA ALA A 10 -18.36 -49.10 7.20
C ALA A 10 -17.03 -48.36 6.94
N CYS A 11 -16.76 -47.98 5.69
CA CYS A 11 -15.71 -47.00 5.38
C CYS A 11 -16.09 -45.68 6.05
N LYS A 12 -15.46 -45.35 7.19
CA LYS A 12 -15.52 -43.99 7.73
C LYS A 12 -14.83 -43.07 6.73
N LYS A 13 -15.61 -42.19 6.10
CA LYS A 13 -15.07 -41.06 5.35
C LYS A 13 -14.26 -40.23 6.34
N ASP A 14 -12.96 -40.12 6.12
CA ASP A 14 -11.97 -39.45 6.98
C ASP A 14 -12.21 -37.93 7.16
N GLY A 15 -13.26 -37.38 6.55
CA GLY A 15 -13.57 -35.95 6.59
C GLY A 15 -12.58 -35.09 5.81
N ASN A 16 -11.58 -35.68 5.16
CA ASN A 16 -10.51 -35.02 4.44
C ASN A 16 -10.52 -35.46 2.96
N PRO A 17 -11.56 -35.08 2.19
CA PRO A 17 -11.73 -35.52 0.80
C PRO A 17 -10.59 -35.07 -0.13
N TYR A 18 -9.69 -34.21 0.34
CA TYR A 18 -8.57 -33.65 -0.42
C TYR A 18 -7.19 -34.08 0.10
N ASN A 19 -7.13 -35.03 1.05
CA ASN A 19 -5.89 -35.52 1.65
C ASN A 19 -4.93 -34.39 2.07
N LEU A 20 -5.50 -33.31 2.64
CA LEU A 20 -4.72 -32.18 3.12
C LEU A 20 -3.82 -32.64 4.26
N PRO A 21 -2.59 -32.12 4.37
CA PRO A 21 -1.75 -32.36 5.53
C PRO A 21 -2.50 -32.01 6.82
N GLY A 22 -2.29 -32.82 7.86
CA GLY A 22 -2.79 -32.49 9.19
C GLY A 22 -2.20 -31.15 9.64
N VAL A 23 -3.03 -30.28 10.21
CA VAL A 23 -2.59 -29.02 10.82
C VAL A 23 -2.44 -29.23 12.33
N ASN A 24 -1.34 -28.78 12.92
CA ASN A 24 -1.15 -28.78 14.36
C ASN A 24 -1.41 -27.36 14.90
N PRO A 25 -2.38 -27.15 15.82
CA PRO A 25 -2.61 -25.84 16.43
C PRO A 25 -1.36 -25.22 17.06
N ALA A 26 -0.41 -26.03 17.53
CA ALA A 26 0.86 -25.55 18.09
C ALA A 26 1.69 -24.76 17.07
N ASP A 27 1.57 -25.04 15.77
CA ASP A 27 2.30 -24.36 14.70
C ASP A 27 1.87 -22.90 14.50
N TYR A 28 0.74 -22.51 15.12
CA TYR A 28 0.17 -21.16 15.05
C TYR A 28 0.26 -20.39 16.37
N GLN A 29 0.81 -21.01 17.42
CA GLN A 29 0.95 -20.36 18.72
C GLN A 29 1.86 -19.12 18.61
N GLY A 30 1.37 -17.97 19.07
CA GLY A 30 2.12 -16.70 19.05
C GLY A 30 2.15 -15.96 17.71
N LYS A 31 1.59 -16.56 16.65
CA LYS A 31 1.41 -15.93 15.34
C LYS A 31 0.20 -15.01 15.34
N ILE A 32 0.25 -13.98 14.51
CA ILE A 32 -0.86 -13.06 14.25
C ILE A 32 -1.38 -13.35 12.85
N ASP A 33 -2.64 -13.75 12.77
CA ASP A 33 -3.30 -14.14 11.51
C ASP A 33 -2.52 -15.18 10.69
N GLY A 34 -1.73 -16.04 11.36
CA GLY A 34 -0.91 -17.07 10.75
C GLY A 34 0.53 -16.69 10.43
N PHE A 35 0.97 -15.47 10.77
CA PHE A 35 2.32 -14.95 10.47
C PHE A 35 3.10 -14.58 11.75
N ASN A 36 4.41 -14.70 11.71
CA ASN A 36 5.31 -14.19 12.75
C ASN A 36 5.64 -12.70 12.57
N SER A 37 5.71 -12.22 11.32
CA SER A 37 6.08 -10.85 10.96
C SER A 37 5.41 -10.42 9.67
N SER A 38 5.33 -9.10 9.44
CA SER A 38 4.84 -8.54 8.17
C SER A 38 5.70 -8.90 6.96
N ASP A 39 6.94 -9.37 7.18
CA ASP A 39 7.83 -9.83 6.11
C ASP A 39 7.43 -11.19 5.53
N GLU A 40 6.63 -11.99 6.26
CA GLU A 40 6.10 -13.27 5.78
C GLU A 40 4.85 -13.11 4.89
N VAL A 41 4.28 -11.90 4.81
CA VAL A 41 3.09 -11.64 3.99
C VAL A 41 3.49 -11.42 2.54
N TYR A 42 3.37 -12.48 1.73
CA TYR A 42 3.73 -12.51 0.30
C TYR A 42 5.14 -11.99 -0.03
N PRO A 43 6.20 -12.52 0.60
CA PRO A 43 7.57 -12.01 0.46
C PRO A 43 8.06 -11.97 -1.00
N GLU A 44 7.70 -12.97 -1.80
CA GLU A 44 8.06 -13.09 -3.22
C GLU A 44 7.38 -12.05 -4.11
N ASN A 45 6.27 -11.47 -3.65
CA ASN A 45 5.53 -10.46 -4.39
C ASN A 45 5.86 -9.03 -3.98
N VAL A 46 6.64 -8.82 -2.91
CA VAL A 46 7.14 -7.48 -2.57
C VAL A 46 8.25 -7.11 -3.54
N ILE A 47 7.96 -6.15 -4.43
CA ILE A 47 8.87 -5.69 -5.47
C ILE A 47 9.62 -4.39 -5.14
N ALA A 48 9.15 -3.67 -4.12
CA ALA A 48 9.88 -2.57 -3.49
C ALA A 48 9.49 -2.45 -2.02
N TYR A 49 10.45 -2.10 -1.17
CA TYR A 49 10.21 -1.94 0.26
C TYR A 49 11.10 -0.86 0.86
N TRP A 50 10.51 0.06 1.62
CA TRP A 50 11.21 1.02 2.46
C TRP A 50 10.78 0.82 3.91
N SER A 51 11.69 0.30 4.75
CA SER A 51 11.45 0.14 6.19
C SER A 51 11.60 1.44 6.95
N PHE A 52 12.46 2.35 6.48
CA PHE A 52 12.88 3.55 7.23
C PHE A 52 13.51 3.28 8.60
N ASP A 53 13.98 2.04 8.81
CA ASP A 53 14.75 1.66 9.98
C ASP A 53 16.24 1.91 9.72
N ASP A 54 16.67 3.14 10.02
CA ASP A 54 18.04 3.66 9.82
C ASP A 54 18.53 3.69 8.36
N THR A 55 17.64 3.50 7.39
CA THR A 55 17.97 3.59 5.97
C THR A 55 16.85 4.21 5.15
N LYS A 56 17.23 5.04 4.18
CA LYS A 56 16.32 5.57 3.16
C LYS A 56 16.38 4.73 1.90
N ASN A 57 17.17 3.66 1.86
CA ASN A 57 17.29 2.87 0.65
C ASN A 57 16.02 2.05 0.41
N GLU A 58 15.66 1.90 -0.86
CA GLU A 58 14.74 0.84 -1.27
C GLU A 58 15.46 -0.51 -1.07
N LEU A 59 14.89 -1.40 -0.26
CA LEU A 59 15.58 -2.58 0.27
C LEU A 59 15.70 -3.76 -0.70
N LYS A 60 14.88 -3.85 -1.74
CA LYS A 60 14.94 -4.95 -2.73
C LYS A 60 16.12 -4.81 -3.67
N THR A 61 16.51 -3.58 -3.99
CA THR A 61 17.62 -3.26 -4.88
C THR A 61 18.75 -2.50 -4.19
N ASN A 62 18.58 -2.17 -2.90
CA ASN A 62 19.46 -1.31 -2.13
C ASN A 62 19.68 0.07 -2.78
N THR A 63 18.64 0.61 -3.43
CA THR A 63 18.74 1.88 -4.16
C THR A 63 18.55 3.06 -3.21
N ALA A 64 19.57 3.92 -3.10
CA ALA A 64 19.51 5.17 -2.34
C ALA A 64 18.69 6.25 -3.06
N PRO A 65 18.06 7.21 -2.33
CA PRO A 65 17.45 8.37 -2.96
C PRO A 65 18.53 9.26 -3.59
N GLY A 66 18.23 9.86 -4.74
CA GLY A 66 19.11 10.83 -5.39
C GLY A 66 18.97 12.25 -4.82
N GLN A 67 17.80 12.57 -4.25
CA GLN A 67 17.56 13.82 -3.53
C GLN A 67 16.62 13.57 -2.34
N THR A 68 16.84 14.31 -1.26
CA THR A 68 15.94 14.34 -0.10
C THR A 68 15.82 15.77 0.42
N ALA A 69 14.74 16.06 1.15
CA ALA A 69 14.59 17.32 1.87
C ALA A 69 13.82 17.13 3.17
N ASN A 70 14.25 17.85 4.21
CA ASN A 70 13.58 17.97 5.51
C ASN A 70 13.11 16.64 6.11
N ASP A 71 13.99 15.65 6.07
CA ASP A 71 13.68 14.28 6.44
C ASP A 71 14.62 13.77 7.55
N VAL A 72 14.04 13.07 8.54
CA VAL A 72 14.77 12.57 9.72
C VAL A 72 14.18 11.25 10.18
N PHE A 73 15.03 10.34 10.68
CA PHE A 73 14.54 9.12 11.34
C PHE A 73 14.09 9.44 12.77
N VAL A 74 12.94 8.91 13.15
CA VAL A 74 12.38 9.04 14.49
C VAL A 74 12.12 7.67 15.09
N THR A 75 12.34 7.55 16.41
CA THR A 75 11.93 6.36 17.16
C THR A 75 10.41 6.27 17.26
N GLY A 76 9.89 5.07 17.52
CA GLY A 76 8.43 4.87 17.63
C GLY A 76 7.75 4.78 16.26
N GLY A 77 8.47 4.21 15.28
CA GLY A 77 7.86 3.66 14.09
C GLY A 77 6.89 2.53 14.44
N VAL A 78 6.09 2.13 13.47
CA VAL A 78 5.30 0.89 13.52
C VAL A 78 6.23 -0.30 13.72
N ARG A 79 7.40 -0.29 13.08
CA ARG A 79 8.45 -1.26 13.35
C ARG A 79 9.81 -0.55 13.35
N GLY A 80 10.49 -0.56 14.49
CA GLY A 80 11.77 0.14 14.63
C GLY A 80 11.60 1.66 14.55
N LYS A 81 12.35 2.30 13.65
CA LYS A 81 12.25 3.74 13.34
C LYS A 81 11.37 3.99 12.13
N ALA A 82 10.91 5.23 12.02
CA ALA A 82 10.14 5.71 10.88
C ALA A 82 10.77 6.96 10.25
N LEU A 83 10.35 7.28 9.04
CA LEU A 83 10.73 8.53 8.37
C LEU A 83 9.77 9.65 8.78
N SER A 84 10.29 10.72 9.37
CA SER A 84 9.57 11.96 9.62
C SER A 84 9.93 12.99 8.56
N LEU A 85 8.93 13.61 7.95
CA LEU A 85 9.05 14.67 6.96
C LEU A 85 8.47 15.97 7.53
N ALA A 86 9.22 17.07 7.41
CA ALA A 86 8.78 18.41 7.79
C ALA A 86 8.74 19.32 6.55
N ALA A 87 7.63 19.27 5.81
CA ALA A 87 7.58 19.73 4.42
C ALA A 87 8.72 19.10 3.59
N GLY A 88 8.81 17.77 3.66
CA GLY A 88 9.93 17.00 3.14
C GLY A 88 9.54 15.96 2.08
N TYR A 89 10.55 15.33 1.49
CA TYR A 89 10.38 14.27 0.48
C TYR A 89 11.63 13.39 0.35
N LEU A 90 11.45 12.20 -0.25
CA LEU A 90 12.52 11.39 -0.84
C LEU A 90 12.26 11.22 -2.33
N TYR A 91 13.31 11.38 -3.15
CA TYR A 91 13.23 11.21 -4.61
C TYR A 91 14.29 10.23 -5.10
N TYR A 92 13.84 9.22 -5.85
CA TYR A 92 14.66 8.16 -6.44
C TYR A 92 14.64 8.33 -7.96
N PRO A 93 15.70 8.88 -8.57
CA PRO A 93 15.77 9.15 -10.02
C PRO A 93 15.92 7.88 -10.87
N THR A 94 15.87 6.70 -10.26
CA THR A 94 16.15 5.42 -10.91
C THR A 94 14.86 4.71 -11.29
N GLN A 95 14.79 4.22 -12.54
CA GLN A 95 13.76 3.26 -12.96
C GLN A 95 14.01 1.91 -12.30
N PHE A 96 13.14 1.52 -11.36
CA PHE A 96 13.14 0.17 -10.83
C PHE A 96 12.60 -0.81 -11.89
N ALA A 97 13.36 -1.86 -12.19
CA ALA A 97 13.02 -2.82 -13.24
C ALA A 97 11.64 -3.49 -13.03
N LYS A 98 11.22 -3.67 -11.77
CA LYS A 98 9.94 -4.31 -11.42
C LYS A 98 8.72 -3.38 -11.53
N PHE A 99 8.91 -2.07 -11.76
CA PHE A 99 7.82 -1.12 -11.99
C PHE A 99 7.46 -0.92 -13.46
N LYS A 100 8.09 -1.64 -14.39
CA LYS A 100 7.76 -1.60 -15.82
C LYS A 100 6.37 -2.17 -16.10
N THR A 101 5.66 -1.65 -17.12
CA THR A 101 4.26 -2.05 -17.40
C THR A 101 4.14 -3.56 -17.59
N ASP A 102 5.07 -4.16 -18.33
CA ASP A 102 5.04 -5.59 -18.63
C ASP A 102 5.16 -6.46 -17.37
N SER A 103 5.75 -5.92 -16.30
CA SER A 103 5.99 -6.61 -15.03
C SER A 103 4.95 -6.30 -13.95
N LEU A 104 4.26 -5.16 -14.04
CA LEU A 104 3.34 -4.66 -13.00
C LEU A 104 1.91 -4.54 -13.53
N LYS A 105 1.19 -5.66 -13.62
CA LYS A 105 -0.24 -5.66 -13.99
C LYS A 105 -1.14 -5.46 -12.77
N ASN A 106 -1.09 -6.41 -11.84
CA ASN A 106 -1.74 -6.30 -10.54
C ASN A 106 -0.79 -5.64 -9.56
N TRP A 107 -1.31 -4.81 -8.66
CA TRP A 107 -0.47 -4.21 -7.64
C TRP A 107 -1.21 -3.87 -6.36
N SER A 108 -0.46 -3.85 -5.27
CA SER A 108 -0.93 -3.28 -4.00
C SER A 108 0.17 -2.42 -3.40
N ILE A 109 -0.20 -1.29 -2.79
CA ILE A 109 0.74 -0.41 -2.09
C ILE A 109 0.26 -0.31 -0.65
N SER A 110 1.10 -0.73 0.30
CA SER A 110 0.82 -0.69 1.73
C SER A 110 1.76 0.32 2.39
N VAL A 111 1.24 1.20 3.24
CA VAL A 111 2.05 2.17 3.98
C VAL A 111 1.39 2.50 5.31
N TRP A 112 2.20 2.71 6.34
CA TRP A 112 1.75 3.30 7.57
C TRP A 112 2.03 4.79 7.58
N VAL A 113 1.07 5.58 8.04
CA VAL A 113 1.19 7.04 8.11
C VAL A 113 0.79 7.56 9.49
N LYS A 114 1.51 8.57 9.96
CA LYS A 114 1.13 9.39 11.12
C LYS A 114 1.06 10.83 10.63
N ILE A 115 -0.15 11.32 10.41
CA ILE A 115 -0.41 12.55 9.67
C ILE A 115 -1.65 13.27 10.21
N LEU A 116 -1.71 14.58 10.00
CA LEU A 116 -2.88 15.42 10.24
C LEU A 116 -3.39 16.01 8.92
N ASN A 117 -4.67 16.37 8.89
CA ASN A 117 -5.14 17.29 7.88
C ASN A 117 -4.44 18.66 8.05
N ASN A 118 -4.33 19.45 6.97
CA ASN A 118 -3.63 20.74 6.98
C ASN A 118 -4.50 21.92 6.51
N GLY A 119 -5.69 21.65 5.96
CA GLY A 119 -6.64 22.68 5.53
C GLY A 119 -6.22 23.50 4.30
N SER A 120 -5.10 23.18 3.64
CA SER A 120 -4.52 24.02 2.59
C SER A 120 -4.09 23.27 1.33
N LYS A 121 -3.37 22.16 1.46
CA LYS A 121 -2.69 21.46 0.36
C LYS A 121 -2.87 19.95 0.45
N ARG A 122 -2.98 19.30 -0.71
CA ARG A 122 -2.98 17.83 -0.81
C ARG A 122 -1.60 17.28 -0.47
N THR A 123 -1.56 16.05 0.01
CA THR A 123 -0.31 15.32 0.29
C THR A 123 -0.19 14.15 -0.67
N MET A 124 0.95 14.00 -1.34
CA MET A 124 1.24 12.85 -2.20
C MET A 124 2.16 11.89 -1.42
N LEU A 125 1.63 10.78 -0.92
CA LEU A 125 2.44 9.83 -0.13
C LEU A 125 3.47 9.13 -1.01
N PHE A 126 3.05 8.72 -2.20
CA PHE A 126 3.84 7.99 -3.17
C PHE A 126 3.43 8.40 -4.58
N GLN A 127 4.41 8.65 -5.43
CA GLN A 127 4.20 8.82 -6.86
C GLN A 127 5.15 7.91 -7.63
N LEU A 128 4.59 7.04 -8.48
CA LEU A 128 5.34 6.43 -9.57
C LEU A 128 5.27 7.40 -10.74
N THR A 129 6.36 8.12 -10.99
CA THR A 129 6.33 9.32 -11.83
C THR A 129 6.24 8.98 -13.31
N ARG A 130 5.92 10.03 -14.07
CA ARG A 130 6.13 10.11 -15.52
C ARG A 130 6.95 11.38 -15.73
N PRO A 131 8.27 11.29 -15.99
CA PRO A 131 9.09 12.47 -16.17
C PRO A 131 8.49 13.45 -17.17
N GLY A 132 8.39 14.71 -16.79
CA GLY A 132 7.75 15.75 -17.60
C GLY A 132 6.22 15.78 -17.52
N GLN A 133 5.59 15.05 -16.61
CA GLN A 133 4.13 15.02 -16.44
C GLN A 133 3.74 15.20 -14.97
N PHE A 134 2.63 15.92 -14.73
CA PHE A 134 2.18 16.22 -13.37
C PHE A 134 1.65 14.98 -12.67
N ASN A 135 0.76 14.25 -13.36
CA ASN A 135 0.26 12.96 -12.93
C ASN A 135 1.22 11.86 -13.39
N GLY A 136 1.74 11.12 -12.41
CA GLY A 136 2.49 9.91 -12.63
C GLY A 136 1.59 8.74 -13.05
N SER A 137 2.22 7.60 -13.26
CA SER A 137 1.51 6.33 -13.48
C SER A 137 0.70 5.89 -12.27
N ILE A 138 1.19 6.15 -11.05
CA ILE A 138 0.44 5.98 -9.80
C ILE A 138 0.61 7.25 -8.97
N ASN A 139 -0.49 7.76 -8.43
CA ASN A 139 -0.53 8.94 -7.56
C ASN A 139 -1.30 8.57 -6.28
N PHE A 140 -0.58 8.26 -5.21
CA PHE A 140 -1.18 7.95 -3.92
C PHE A 140 -1.44 9.25 -3.15
N ALA A 141 -2.53 9.93 -3.52
CA ALA A 141 -2.88 11.23 -2.98
C ALA A 141 -3.84 11.16 -1.78
N LEU A 142 -3.53 11.95 -0.77
CA LEU A 142 -4.39 12.28 0.37
C LEU A 142 -4.92 13.70 0.21
N ASN A 143 -6.20 13.87 0.50
CA ASN A 143 -6.88 15.16 0.49
C ASN A 143 -6.77 15.82 1.88
N THR A 144 -5.54 16.01 2.37
CA THR A 144 -5.25 16.65 3.66
C THR A 144 -5.72 18.10 3.76
N GLN A 145 -5.97 18.75 2.63
CA GLN A 145 -6.55 20.09 2.57
C GLN A 145 -8.03 20.14 2.96
N SER A 146 -8.74 19.02 2.93
CA SER A 146 -10.21 19.01 3.07
C SER A 146 -10.70 19.43 4.45
N PHE A 147 -9.86 19.35 5.48
CA PHE A 147 -10.22 19.66 6.86
C PHE A 147 -9.06 20.36 7.60
N PRO A 148 -9.32 21.09 8.70
CA PRO A 148 -8.26 21.60 9.57
C PRO A 148 -7.56 20.46 10.34
N ALA A 149 -6.37 20.73 10.88
CA ALA A 149 -5.58 19.77 11.65
C ALA A 149 -6.30 19.21 12.90
N SER A 150 -7.26 19.96 13.45
CA SER A 150 -8.10 19.51 14.56
C SER A 150 -9.09 18.40 14.19
N ASN A 151 -9.36 18.18 12.89
CA ASN A 151 -10.18 17.05 12.45
C ASN A 151 -9.31 15.80 12.32
N THR A 152 -9.50 14.90 13.29
CA THR A 152 -8.83 13.60 13.37
C THR A 152 -9.75 12.42 13.06
N SER A 153 -11.03 12.68 12.79
CA SER A 153 -12.04 11.64 12.51
C SER A 153 -12.19 11.32 11.02
N THR A 154 -11.65 12.18 10.15
CA THR A 154 -11.76 12.02 8.69
C THR A 154 -10.45 12.32 8.00
N LEU A 155 -9.93 11.33 7.26
CA LEU A 155 -8.96 11.54 6.19
C LEU A 155 -9.61 11.14 4.86
N ARG A 156 -9.59 12.05 3.87
CA ARG A 156 -10.00 11.74 2.50
C ARG A 156 -8.80 11.23 1.71
N ILE A 157 -8.95 10.09 1.07
CA ILE A 157 -7.93 9.38 0.30
C ILE A 157 -8.47 9.31 -1.13
N GLN A 158 -7.76 9.93 -2.07
CA GLN A 158 -8.18 10.00 -3.47
C GLN A 158 -7.01 9.71 -4.41
N PRO A 159 -6.57 8.45 -4.47
CA PRO A 159 -5.50 8.04 -5.35
C PRO A 159 -5.97 7.95 -6.79
N THR A 160 -5.03 8.07 -7.71
CA THR A 160 -5.28 7.85 -9.13
C THR A 160 -4.17 6.98 -9.73
N PHE A 161 -4.49 6.30 -10.83
CA PHE A 161 -3.48 5.71 -11.70
C PHE A 161 -3.79 6.06 -13.15
N LEU A 162 -2.77 6.01 -14.00
CA LEU A 162 -2.88 6.32 -15.42
C LEU A 162 -3.27 5.07 -16.23
N THR A 163 -4.19 5.26 -17.17
CA THR A 163 -4.77 4.15 -17.94
C THR A 163 -4.05 3.96 -19.27
N MET A 164 -4.18 2.78 -19.89
CA MET A 164 -3.60 2.48 -21.21
C MET A 164 -4.17 3.35 -22.33
N THR A 165 -5.44 3.73 -22.23
CA THR A 165 -6.21 4.52 -23.20
C THR A 165 -6.05 6.03 -23.01
N GLY A 166 -5.35 6.46 -21.95
CA GLY A 166 -5.19 7.86 -21.59
C GLY A 166 -6.21 8.32 -20.54
N GLY A 167 -5.84 9.35 -19.79
CA GLY A 167 -6.57 9.77 -18.59
C GLY A 167 -6.24 8.92 -17.37
N THR A 168 -6.97 9.15 -16.28
CA THR A 168 -6.77 8.49 -14.99
C THR A 168 -8.02 7.76 -14.53
N GLN A 169 -7.83 6.64 -13.85
CA GLN A 169 -8.85 6.04 -12.99
C GLN A 169 -8.59 6.45 -11.55
N ASP A 170 -9.64 6.69 -10.79
CA ASP A 170 -9.59 7.07 -9.38
C ASP A 170 -10.52 6.21 -8.51
N ASN A 171 -10.30 6.28 -7.20
CA ASN A 171 -11.28 5.91 -6.19
C ASN A 171 -11.22 6.97 -5.08
N ILE A 172 -12.25 7.04 -4.26
CA ILE A 172 -12.28 7.88 -3.07
C ILE A 172 -13.02 7.14 -1.96
N ASN A 173 -12.58 7.30 -0.71
CA ASN A 173 -13.33 6.80 0.42
C ASN A 173 -14.59 7.65 0.64
N ASN A 174 -15.76 7.01 0.63
CA ASN A 174 -17.06 7.69 0.67
C ASN A 174 -17.64 7.70 2.10
N THR A 175 -18.28 6.60 2.50
CA THR A 175 -18.99 6.47 3.78
C THR A 175 -18.03 6.26 4.96
N LEU A 176 -16.95 5.52 4.76
CA LEU A 176 -15.97 5.21 5.80
C LEU A 176 -14.72 6.08 5.63
N SER A 177 -14.15 6.52 6.74
CA SER A 177 -12.87 7.23 6.78
C SER A 177 -12.05 6.72 7.94
N PRO A 178 -10.72 6.61 7.80
CA PRO A 178 -9.89 6.28 8.94
C PRO A 178 -9.79 7.49 9.86
N THR A 179 -9.62 7.21 11.15
CA THR A 179 -9.14 8.20 12.09
C THR A 179 -7.64 8.40 11.92
N ILE A 180 -7.16 9.60 12.20
CA ILE A 180 -5.74 10.00 12.10
C ILE A 180 -5.34 10.79 13.35
N GLY A 181 -4.08 11.14 13.50
CA GLY A 181 -3.64 11.93 14.65
C GLY A 181 -2.12 12.15 14.67
N ALA A 182 -1.69 13.13 15.45
CA ALA A 182 -0.28 13.44 15.65
C ALA A 182 0.50 12.28 16.29
N ASP A 183 -0.19 11.42 17.05
CA ASP A 183 0.36 10.28 17.78
C ASP A 183 -0.27 8.94 17.35
N LYS A 184 -0.99 8.91 16.22
CA LYS A 184 -1.69 7.71 15.74
C LYS A 184 -1.14 7.26 14.38
N TRP A 185 -0.60 6.04 14.35
CA TRP A 185 -0.33 5.33 13.10
C TRP A 185 -1.63 4.81 12.49
N THR A 186 -1.82 5.10 11.20
CA THR A 186 -2.93 4.61 10.38
C THR A 186 -2.35 3.81 9.21
N HIS A 187 -2.80 2.58 9.04
CA HIS A 187 -2.37 1.73 7.93
C HIS A 187 -3.26 2.00 6.74
N ILE A 188 -2.69 2.33 5.58
CA ILE A 188 -3.45 2.55 4.34
C ILE A 188 -2.92 1.62 3.26
N VAL A 189 -3.83 0.93 2.58
CA VAL A 189 -3.49 0.04 1.46
C VAL A 189 -4.31 0.40 0.22
N LEU A 190 -3.63 0.55 -0.91
CA LEU A 190 -4.25 0.59 -2.23
C LEU A 190 -4.13 -0.78 -2.88
N THR A 191 -5.17 -1.22 -3.57
CA THR A 191 -5.16 -2.49 -4.30
C THR A 191 -5.79 -2.34 -5.67
N TYR A 192 -5.12 -2.82 -6.71
CA TYR A 192 -5.62 -2.83 -8.08
C TYR A 192 -5.48 -4.20 -8.72
N GLU A 193 -6.53 -4.62 -9.42
CA GLU A 193 -6.59 -5.88 -10.16
C GLU A 193 -6.83 -5.58 -11.65
N TYR A 194 -5.92 -6.06 -12.49
CA TYR A 194 -5.79 -5.66 -13.89
C TYR A 194 -6.91 -6.20 -14.78
N LEU A 195 -7.38 -7.43 -14.52
CA LEU A 195 -8.33 -8.12 -15.38
C LEU A 195 -9.75 -7.55 -15.23
N THR A 196 -10.16 -7.28 -13.99
CA THR A 196 -11.45 -6.69 -13.64
C THR A 196 -11.41 -5.17 -13.65
N GLY A 197 -10.23 -4.56 -13.45
CA GLY A 197 -10.06 -3.12 -13.29
C GLY A 197 -10.48 -2.61 -11.90
N ILE A 198 -10.73 -3.50 -10.94
CA ILE A 198 -11.16 -3.13 -9.59
C ILE A 198 -10.03 -2.41 -8.86
N PHE A 199 -10.30 -1.20 -8.38
CA PHE A 199 -9.36 -0.37 -7.64
C PHE A 199 -9.91 -0.03 -6.26
N ASN A 200 -9.32 -0.52 -5.18
CA ASN A 200 -9.83 -0.36 -3.81
C ASN A 200 -8.88 0.41 -2.89
N ILE A 201 -9.47 0.99 -1.85
CA ILE A 201 -8.78 1.67 -0.75
C ILE A 201 -9.13 0.95 0.54
N TRP A 202 -8.13 0.72 1.36
CA TRP A 202 -8.23 0.14 2.68
C TRP A 202 -7.59 1.05 3.70
N ALA A 203 -8.15 1.07 4.91
CA ALA A 203 -7.47 1.64 6.06
C ALA A 203 -7.73 0.84 7.33
N ASP A 204 -6.71 0.68 8.16
CA ASP A 204 -6.74 -0.08 9.42
C ASP A 204 -7.39 -1.48 9.25
N GLY A 205 -7.04 -2.18 8.15
CA GLY A 205 -7.57 -3.51 7.81
C GLY A 205 -9.02 -3.54 7.27
N LEU A 206 -9.66 -2.39 7.08
CA LEU A 206 -11.04 -2.26 6.58
C LEU A 206 -11.09 -1.70 5.17
N LYS A 207 -11.99 -2.23 4.33
CA LYS A 207 -12.25 -1.73 2.97
C LYS A 207 -13.08 -0.44 3.08
N ILE A 208 -12.53 0.68 2.61
CA ILE A 208 -13.15 2.01 2.73
C ILE A 208 -13.41 2.70 1.39
N GLY A 209 -12.89 2.15 0.29
CA GLY A 209 -13.12 2.67 -1.06
C GLY A 209 -14.61 2.70 -1.41
N GLY A 210 -15.10 3.85 -1.87
CA GLY A 210 -16.52 4.05 -2.19
C GLY A 210 -16.90 3.68 -3.62
N PHE A 211 -15.94 3.71 -4.54
CA PHE A 211 -16.20 3.55 -5.98
C PHE A 211 -15.21 2.59 -6.66
N PRO A 212 -15.07 1.34 -6.18
CA PRO A 212 -14.01 0.46 -6.66
C PRO A 212 -14.15 -0.02 -8.11
N ASN A 213 -15.36 0.06 -8.66
CA ASN A 213 -15.66 -0.32 -10.03
C ASN A 213 -15.64 0.87 -11.00
N ARG A 214 -15.22 2.07 -10.57
CA ARG A 214 -15.15 3.22 -11.45
C ARG A 214 -14.06 2.99 -12.50
N GLY A 215 -14.42 2.96 -13.78
CA GLY A 215 -13.46 2.76 -14.88
C GLY A 215 -13.16 1.29 -15.22
N THR A 216 -13.85 0.31 -14.63
CA THR A 216 -13.68 -1.11 -14.99
C THR A 216 -13.97 -1.35 -16.48
N GLY A 217 -13.30 -2.34 -17.07
CA GLY A 217 -13.52 -2.78 -18.46
C GLY A 217 -12.99 -1.84 -19.56
N ASN A 218 -12.65 -0.58 -19.26
CA ASN A 218 -12.21 0.40 -20.27
C ASN A 218 -10.79 0.95 -20.04
N ASN A 219 -10.18 0.72 -18.87
CA ASN A 219 -9.05 1.52 -18.39
C ASN A 219 -8.01 0.71 -17.58
N SER A 220 -7.35 -0.26 -18.21
CA SER A 220 -6.26 -0.99 -17.55
C SER A 220 -5.09 -0.07 -17.16
N PHE A 221 -4.43 -0.37 -16.04
CA PHE A 221 -3.26 0.36 -15.55
C PHE A 221 -2.11 0.36 -16.58
N LYS A 222 -1.37 1.48 -16.64
CA LYS A 222 -0.15 1.64 -17.42
C LYS A 222 0.97 2.30 -16.61
N ALA A 223 2.08 1.59 -16.45
CA ALA A 223 3.34 2.11 -15.90
C ALA A 223 4.25 2.64 -17.04
N TYR A 224 4.20 3.93 -17.30
CA TYR A 224 5.02 4.55 -18.34
C TYR A 224 6.50 4.53 -17.96
N GLU A 225 7.35 4.40 -18.97
CA GLU A 225 8.80 4.30 -18.82
C GLU A 225 9.49 5.45 -19.58
N PRO A 226 10.56 6.04 -19.03
CA PRO A 226 11.06 5.81 -17.67
C PRO A 226 10.08 6.33 -16.62
N SER A 227 10.10 5.72 -15.44
CA SER A 227 9.41 6.12 -14.22
C SER A 227 10.44 6.24 -13.10
N GLU A 228 10.13 7.10 -12.15
CA GLU A 228 10.92 7.37 -10.97
C GLU A 228 10.01 7.22 -9.76
N VAL A 229 10.56 7.24 -8.55
CA VAL A 229 9.75 7.20 -7.32
C VAL A 229 9.92 8.49 -6.54
N ILE A 230 8.80 9.05 -6.09
CA ILE A 230 8.76 10.13 -5.11
C ILE A 230 7.94 9.67 -3.90
N ILE A 231 8.44 9.93 -2.70
CA ILE A 231 7.74 9.72 -1.43
C ILE A 231 7.58 11.07 -0.75
N GLY A 232 6.35 11.42 -0.36
CA GLY A 232 6.04 12.66 0.36
C GLY A 232 5.94 13.93 -0.49
N SER A 233 6.01 13.85 -1.82
CA SER A 233 5.82 15.00 -2.72
C SER A 233 5.29 14.54 -4.08
N ASN A 234 5.01 15.49 -4.97
CA ASN A 234 4.68 15.23 -6.38
C ASN A 234 5.80 15.76 -7.29
N TYR A 235 5.72 15.44 -8.58
CA TYR A 235 6.74 15.82 -9.57
C TYR A 235 7.14 17.31 -9.51
N ASN A 236 6.17 18.24 -9.44
CA ASN A 236 6.42 19.69 -9.33
C ASN A 236 7.14 20.10 -8.02
N GLY A 237 7.04 19.30 -6.97
CA GLY A 237 7.65 19.58 -5.68
C GLY A 237 9.11 19.13 -5.59
N ILE A 238 9.68 18.57 -6.66
CA ILE A 238 11.09 18.18 -6.71
C ILE A 238 11.91 19.28 -7.40
N PRO A 239 12.99 19.80 -6.78
CA PRO A 239 13.86 20.81 -7.40
C PRO A 239 14.36 20.37 -8.78
N GLY A 240 14.22 21.26 -9.77
CA GLY A 240 14.58 20.98 -11.17
C GLY A 240 13.52 20.21 -11.97
N LYS A 241 12.38 19.87 -11.36
CA LYS A 241 11.25 19.19 -12.00
C LYS A 241 9.99 20.00 -11.80
N SER A 242 9.68 20.87 -12.74
CA SER A 242 8.40 21.58 -12.76
C SER A 242 7.80 21.48 -14.15
N VAL A 243 6.55 21.06 -14.21
CA VAL A 243 5.81 20.83 -15.46
C VAL A 243 4.59 21.72 -15.57
N SER A 244 4.21 22.40 -14.47
CA SER A 244 3.12 23.36 -14.42
C SER A 244 3.26 24.27 -13.19
N SER A 245 2.47 25.34 -13.14
CA SER A 245 2.32 26.19 -11.96
C SER A 245 1.33 25.62 -10.92
N ASP A 246 0.92 24.35 -11.05
CA ASP A 246 0.00 23.72 -10.11
C ASP A 246 0.68 23.52 -8.74
N VAL A 247 0.08 24.14 -7.73
CA VAL A 247 0.51 24.14 -6.32
C VAL A 247 -0.53 23.47 -5.42
N SER A 248 -1.36 22.56 -5.96
CA SER A 248 -2.40 21.85 -5.20
C SER A 248 -1.83 20.83 -4.22
N PHE A 249 -0.61 20.35 -4.47
CA PHE A 249 0.19 19.51 -3.58
C PHE A 249 1.31 20.32 -2.94
N ALA A 250 1.71 19.93 -1.73
CA ALA A 250 2.91 20.41 -1.07
C ALA A 250 3.72 19.20 -0.55
N PRO A 251 5.04 19.37 -0.36
CA PRO A 251 5.85 18.40 0.38
C PRO A 251 5.23 18.06 1.74
N MET A 252 5.33 16.79 2.12
CA MET A 252 4.60 16.20 3.24
C MET A 252 5.13 16.72 4.57
N THR A 253 4.19 16.99 5.49
CA THR A 253 4.47 17.09 6.93
C THR A 253 3.77 15.94 7.63
N GLY A 254 4.53 15.03 8.22
CA GLY A 254 4.04 13.81 8.85
C GLY A 254 5.10 12.71 8.86
N GLN A 255 4.72 11.51 9.30
CA GLN A 255 5.61 10.36 9.33
C GLN A 255 5.07 9.26 8.42
N VAL A 256 5.99 8.53 7.79
CA VAL A 256 5.70 7.33 7.01
C VAL A 256 6.56 6.18 7.51
N ASP A 257 5.98 4.98 7.48
CA ASP A 257 6.68 3.77 7.87
C ASP A 257 6.26 2.59 6.99
N GLU A 258 7.14 1.60 6.86
CA GLU A 258 6.82 0.28 6.33
C GLU A 258 6.16 0.30 4.92
N LEU A 259 6.62 1.17 4.02
CA LEU A 259 6.09 1.33 2.66
C LEU A 259 6.49 0.14 1.78
N ARG A 260 5.51 -0.66 1.37
CA ARG A 260 5.69 -1.85 0.52
C ARG A 260 4.89 -1.71 -0.77
N VAL A 261 5.49 -2.13 -1.88
CA VAL A 261 4.80 -2.30 -3.16
C VAL A 261 4.82 -3.77 -3.57
N TYR A 262 3.64 -4.30 -3.83
CA TYR A 262 3.41 -5.67 -4.25
C TYR A 262 3.05 -5.73 -5.72
N ASN A 263 3.54 -6.74 -6.45
CA ASN A 263 3.11 -7.03 -7.83
C ASN A 263 1.89 -7.97 -7.89
N ARG A 264 1.02 -7.91 -6.88
CA ARG A 264 -0.20 -8.70 -6.79
C ARG A 264 -1.34 -7.90 -6.17
N LEU A 265 -2.55 -8.37 -6.39
CA LEU A 265 -3.68 -8.05 -5.53
C LEU A 265 -3.49 -8.77 -4.18
N LEU A 266 -3.41 -8.01 -3.08
CA LEU A 266 -3.45 -8.56 -1.73
C LEU A 266 -4.88 -8.97 -1.37
N PRO A 267 -5.12 -10.22 -0.93
CA PRO A 267 -6.43 -10.62 -0.41
C PRO A 267 -6.77 -9.95 0.91
N ASP A 268 -8.05 -9.75 1.17
CA ASP A 268 -8.62 -9.07 2.35
C ASP A 268 -8.02 -9.57 3.67
N ALA A 269 -7.84 -10.89 3.85
CA ALA A 269 -7.25 -11.46 5.06
C ALA A 269 -5.78 -11.07 5.28
N HIS A 270 -5.00 -10.90 4.21
CA HIS A 270 -3.59 -10.55 4.32
C HIS A 270 -3.39 -9.05 4.55
N ILE A 271 -4.32 -8.22 4.09
CA ILE A 271 -4.37 -6.80 4.44
C ILE A 271 -4.64 -6.64 5.94
N LYS A 272 -5.57 -7.43 6.48
CA LYS A 272 -5.83 -7.49 7.94
C LYS A 272 -4.61 -8.00 8.72
N ALA A 273 -3.94 -9.03 8.22
CA ALA A 273 -2.71 -9.53 8.83
C ALA A 273 -1.63 -8.44 8.89
N LEU A 274 -1.36 -7.72 7.79
CA LEU A 274 -0.41 -6.60 7.78
C LEU A 274 -0.74 -5.54 8.83
N PHE A 275 -2.03 -5.18 8.97
CA PHE A 275 -2.47 -4.24 9.99
C PHE A 275 -2.23 -4.75 11.41
N ASN A 276 -2.65 -5.99 11.72
CA ASN A 276 -2.52 -6.56 13.05
C ASN A 276 -1.06 -6.83 13.44
N LEU A 277 -0.23 -7.24 12.48
CA LEU A 277 1.22 -7.41 12.66
C LEU A 277 1.88 -6.06 12.97
N GLY A 278 1.58 -5.01 12.20
CA GLY A 278 2.10 -3.67 12.47
C GLY A 278 1.66 -3.12 13.83
N LYS A 279 0.41 -3.35 14.25
CA LYS A 279 -0.04 -3.01 15.62
C LYS A 279 0.74 -3.71 16.73
N ALA A 280 1.30 -4.88 16.43
CA ALA A 280 2.13 -5.65 17.35
C ALA A 280 3.64 -5.41 17.13
N ASN A 281 4.00 -4.46 16.27
CA ASN A 281 5.37 -4.14 15.86
C ASN A 281 6.11 -5.35 15.26
N LYS A 282 5.42 -6.17 14.47
CA LYS A 282 5.92 -7.41 13.85
C LYS A 282 6.02 -7.33 12.32
#